data_AF-A0A3N0EC24-F1
#
_entry.id   AF-A0A3N0EC24-F1
#
_cell.length_a   1.000
_cell.length_b   1.000
_cell.length_c   1.000
_cell.angle_alpha   90.00
_cell.angle_beta   90.00
_cell.angle_gamma   90.00
#
_symmetry.space_group_name_H-M   'P 1'
#
loop_
_entity.id
_entity.type
_entity.pdbx_description
1 polymer ?
#
loop_
_entity_poly.entity_id
_entity_poly.type
_entity_poly.pdbx_seq_one_letter_code
_entity_poly.pdbx_strand_id
1 'polypeptide(L)'
;MQREQPSYYSILPAPVRYDKRLTPNAKILYAEITSLTNQLGFCYATNRYFEELFQVSTQSINFWLKQLEDLGYIQRHLYRDEGTKEILNRYISIFEKPIQENLNRPIQAFFKDNT
;
A
#
# COMPACT_ATOMS: atom_id res chain seq x y z
N MET A 1 -1.43 -27.60 -2.90
CA MET A 1 -2.26 -26.73 -3.77
C MET A 1 -1.37 -25.64 -4.30
N GLN A 2 -1.12 -25.59 -5.62
CA GLN A 2 -0.58 -24.38 -6.24
C GLN A 2 -1.60 -23.28 -5.95
N ARG A 3 -1.24 -22.29 -5.13
CA ARG A 3 -1.96 -21.03 -5.14
C ARG A 3 -1.68 -20.49 -6.54
N GLU A 4 -2.70 -20.41 -7.39
CA GLU A 4 -2.61 -19.56 -8.56
C GLU A 4 -2.01 -18.24 -8.07
N GLN A 5 -0.92 -17.79 -8.70
CA GLN A 5 -0.44 -16.44 -8.48
C GLN A 5 -1.22 -15.60 -9.47
N PRO A 6 -2.41 -15.08 -9.10
CA PRO A 6 -3.09 -14.16 -9.98
C PRO A 6 -2.09 -13.05 -10.33
N SER A 7 -1.92 -12.86 -11.64
CA SER A 7 -1.06 -11.83 -12.23
C SER A 7 -1.69 -10.45 -12.00
N TYR A 8 -1.81 -10.03 -10.74
CA TYR A 8 -2.29 -8.70 -10.41
C TYR A 8 -1.16 -7.71 -10.68
N TYR A 9 -1.42 -6.74 -11.55
CA TYR A 9 -0.54 -5.58 -11.65
C TYR A 9 -0.73 -4.71 -10.41
N SER A 10 0.38 -4.27 -9.84
CA SER A 10 0.40 -3.37 -8.68
C SER A 10 0.53 -1.93 -9.13
N ILE A 11 -0.17 -1.00 -8.47
CA ILE A 11 -0.07 0.43 -8.75
C ILE A 11 0.81 1.08 -7.69
N LEU A 12 1.94 1.65 -8.12
CA LEU A 12 2.77 2.50 -7.26
C LEU A 12 2.65 3.97 -7.72
N PRO A 13 1.71 4.75 -7.15
CA PRO A 13 1.42 6.10 -7.61
C PRO A 13 2.57 7.05 -7.25
N ALA A 14 2.72 8.14 -8.03
CA ALA A 14 3.80 9.11 -7.87
C ALA A 14 4.00 9.60 -6.40
N PRO A 15 2.93 9.95 -5.64
CA PRO A 15 3.08 10.36 -4.25
C PRO A 15 3.76 9.33 -3.36
N VAL A 16 3.61 8.03 -3.62
CA VAL A 16 4.27 6.95 -2.86
C VAL A 16 5.65 6.65 -3.44
N ARG A 17 5.75 6.58 -4.77
CA ARG A 17 6.98 6.27 -5.51
C ARG A 17 8.11 7.24 -5.17
N TYR A 18 7.81 8.54 -5.14
CA TYR A 18 8.80 9.59 -4.98
C TYR A 18 8.93 10.12 -3.55
N ASP A 19 8.11 9.66 -2.59
CA ASP A 19 8.29 10.06 -1.19
C ASP A 19 9.63 9.52 -0.65
N LYS A 20 10.52 10.44 -0.28
CA LYS A 20 11.86 10.11 0.25
C LYS A 20 11.82 9.63 1.70
N ARG A 21 10.70 9.84 2.41
CA ARG A 21 10.49 9.41 3.79
C ARG A 21 10.18 7.92 3.90
N LEU A 22 9.70 7.31 2.81
CA LEU A 22 9.40 5.88 2.74
C LEU A 22 10.65 5.08 2.35
N THR A 23 10.88 3.98 3.06
CA THR A 23 11.88 2.98 2.63
C THR A 23 11.45 2.32 1.32
N PRO A 24 12.40 1.83 0.49
CA PRO A 24 12.07 1.09 -0.73
C PRO A 24 11.10 -0.07 -0.50
N ASN A 25 11.29 -0.83 0.57
CA ASN A 25 10.41 -1.96 0.90
C ASN A 25 9.00 -1.52 1.35
N ALA A 26 8.86 -0.36 2.00
CA ALA A 26 7.53 0.18 2.30
C ALA A 26 6.76 0.55 1.01
N LYS A 27 7.46 1.02 -0.03
CA LYS A 27 6.87 1.28 -1.35
C LYS A 27 6.43 0.00 -2.04
N ILE A 28 7.26 -1.05 -1.99
CA ILE A 28 6.91 -2.38 -2.54
C ILE A 28 5.72 -2.97 -1.79
N LEU A 29 5.70 -2.88 -0.46
CA LEU A 29 4.56 -3.31 0.35
C LEU A 29 3.29 -2.54 -0.03
N TYR A 30 3.36 -1.22 -0.24
CA TYR A 30 2.21 -0.45 -0.72
C TYR A 30 1.70 -0.98 -2.06
N ALA A 31 2.61 -1.23 -3.02
CA ALA A 31 2.25 -1.78 -4.32
C ALA A 31 1.50 -3.12 -4.15
N GLU A 32 1.98 -4.00 -3.29
CA GLU A 32 1.30 -5.26 -2.97
C GLU A 32 -0.07 -5.07 -2.29
N ILE A 33 -0.20 -4.08 -1.41
CA ILE A 33 -1.51 -3.74 -0.83
C ILE A 33 -2.49 -3.30 -1.93
N THR A 34 -2.03 -2.54 -2.94
CA THR A 34 -2.91 -2.11 -4.05
C THR A 34 -3.36 -3.28 -4.93
N SER A 35 -2.48 -4.23 -5.25
CA SER A 35 -2.85 -5.41 -6.06
C SER A 35 -3.93 -6.25 -5.37
N LEU A 36 -3.80 -6.41 -4.04
CA LEU A 36 -4.76 -7.13 -3.21
C LEU A 36 -6.06 -6.36 -2.96
N THR A 37 -6.02 -5.03 -3.06
CA THR A 37 -7.21 -4.16 -2.90
C THR A 37 -8.11 -4.20 -4.13
N ASN A 38 -7.54 -4.30 -5.34
CA ASN A 38 -8.30 -4.31 -6.60
C ASN A 38 -9.36 -5.42 -6.68
N GLN A 39 -9.24 -6.49 -5.90
CA GLN A 39 -10.19 -7.60 -5.93
C GLN A 39 -11.43 -7.35 -5.06
N LEU A 40 -11.34 -6.56 -3.98
CA LEU A 40 -12.39 -6.44 -2.96
C LEU A 40 -12.66 -5.01 -2.45
N GLY A 41 -11.90 -4.01 -2.90
CA GLY A 41 -11.99 -2.63 -2.42
C GLY A 41 -11.24 -2.35 -1.10
N PHE A 42 -10.63 -3.37 -0.50
CA PHE A 42 -9.70 -3.30 0.64
C PHE A 42 -8.76 -4.52 0.60
N CYS A 43 -7.66 -4.47 1.33
CA CYS A 43 -6.72 -5.59 1.46
C CYS A 43 -6.95 -6.36 2.77
N TYR A 44 -7.24 -7.67 2.68
CA TYR A 44 -7.39 -8.58 3.83
C TYR A 44 -6.12 -9.36 4.20
N ALA A 45 -5.00 -9.13 3.51
CA ALA A 45 -3.78 -9.87 3.81
C ALA A 45 -3.27 -9.61 5.23
N THR A 46 -2.90 -10.70 5.91
CA THR A 46 -2.36 -10.70 7.26
C THR A 46 -0.87 -10.34 7.26
N ASN A 47 -0.30 -10.02 8.42
CA ASN A 47 1.15 -9.85 8.52
C ASN A 47 1.89 -11.11 8.08
N ARG A 48 1.37 -12.30 8.47
CA ARG A 48 1.92 -13.59 8.06
C ARG A 48 1.99 -13.75 6.55
N TYR A 49 0.97 -13.31 5.81
CA TYR A 49 1.00 -13.33 4.35
C TYR A 49 2.19 -12.52 3.81
N PHE A 50 2.40 -11.29 4.30
CA PHE A 50 3.50 -10.45 3.85
C PHE A 50 4.87 -10.95 4.33
N GLU A 51 4.94 -11.54 5.51
CA GLU A 51 6.16 -12.19 6.02
C GLU A 51 6.59 -13.34 5.10
N GLU A 52 5.65 -14.23 4.73
CA GLU A 52 5.91 -15.34 3.82
C GLU A 52 6.29 -14.84 2.41
N LEU A 53 5.61 -13.79 1.92
CA LEU A 53 5.86 -13.22 0.59
C LEU A 53 7.24 -12.55 0.49
N PHE A 54 7.58 -11.70 1.46
CA PHE A 54 8.83 -10.92 1.44
C PHE A 54 10.00 -11.61 2.15
N GLN A 55 9.76 -12.75 2.81
CA GLN A 55 10.74 -13.49 3.61
C GLN A 55 11.40 -12.61 4.69
N VAL A 56 10.59 -11.85 5.43
CA VAL A 56 11.03 -10.94 6.49
C VAL A 56 10.26 -11.16 7.79
N SER A 57 10.75 -10.58 8.88
CA SER A 57 10.09 -10.66 10.18
C SER A 57 8.82 -9.81 10.25
N THR A 58 7.92 -10.18 11.17
CA THR A 58 6.73 -9.39 11.54
C THR A 58 7.10 -7.95 11.91
N GLN A 59 8.25 -7.74 12.54
CA GLN A 59 8.72 -6.42 12.93
C GLN A 59 8.99 -5.53 11.71
N SER A 60 9.61 -6.09 10.66
CA SER A 60 9.83 -5.39 9.39
C SER A 60 8.50 -5.00 8.73
N ILE A 61 7.55 -5.94 8.65
CA ILE A 61 6.22 -5.67 8.09
C ILE A 61 5.50 -4.58 8.88
N ASN A 62 5.49 -4.67 10.22
CA ASN A 62 4.86 -3.66 11.06
C ASN A 62 5.52 -2.29 10.91
N PHE A 63 6.84 -2.23 10.77
CA PHE A 63 7.57 -0.99 10.54
C PHE A 63 7.19 -0.35 9.20
N TRP A 64 7.08 -1.13 8.13
CA TRP A 64 6.67 -0.61 6.81
C TRP A 64 5.21 -0.16 6.79
N LEU A 65 4.30 -0.94 7.38
CA LEU A 65 2.90 -0.55 7.56
C LEU A 65 2.78 0.76 8.35
N LYS A 66 3.54 0.88 9.44
CA LYS A 66 3.54 2.10 10.26
C LYS A 66 4.02 3.33 9.48
N GLN A 67 5.08 3.22 8.68
CA GLN A 67 5.51 4.33 7.81
C GLN A 67 4.40 4.78 6.84
N LEU A 68 3.69 3.83 6.23
CA LEU A 68 2.61 4.13 5.31
C LEU A 68 1.42 4.79 6.01
N GLU A 69 1.08 4.35 7.22
CA GLU A 69 0.02 4.95 8.04
C GLU A 69 0.38 6.36 8.54
N ASP A 70 1.58 6.53 9.09
CA ASP A 70 2.04 7.81 9.65
C ASP A 70 2.08 8.90 8.56
N LEU A 71 2.26 8.52 7.29
CA LEU A 71 2.24 9.42 6.13
C LEU A 71 0.86 9.51 5.45
N GLY A 72 -0.14 8.77 5.94
CA GLY A 72 -1.52 8.81 5.47
C GLY A 72 -1.73 8.18 4.10
N TYR A 73 -0.92 7.18 3.73
CA TYR A 73 -1.10 6.41 2.49
C TYR A 73 -2.08 5.24 2.67
N ILE A 74 -2.13 4.66 3.87
CA ILE A 74 -3.02 3.56 4.21
C ILE A 74 -3.68 3.81 5.57
N GLN A 75 -4.76 3.08 5.84
CA GLN A 75 -5.33 2.94 7.17
C GLN A 75 -5.61 1.46 7.47
N ARG A 76 -5.18 0.99 8.65
CA ARG A 76 -5.57 -0.33 9.16
C ARG A 76 -6.83 -0.22 10.00
N HIS A 77 -7.76 -1.12 9.74
CA HIS A 77 -8.99 -1.29 10.49
C HIS A 77 -8.98 -2.63 11.20
N LEU A 78 -9.38 -2.65 12.47
CA LEU A 78 -9.44 -3.85 13.30
C LEU A 78 -10.91 -4.13 13.64
N TYR A 79 -11.38 -5.31 13.26
CA TYR A 79 -12.67 -5.81 13.72
C TYR A 79 -12.44 -6.68 14.95
N ARG A 80 -13.07 -6.32 16.07
CA ARG A 80 -12.95 -7.02 17.34
C ARG A 80 -14.27 -7.66 17.71
N ASP A 81 -14.20 -8.81 18.35
CA ASP A 81 -15.35 -9.43 18.99
C ASP A 81 -15.82 -8.54 20.16
N GLU A 82 -17.12 -8.22 20.21
CA GLU A 82 -17.69 -7.33 21.23
C GLU A 82 -17.63 -7.93 22.64
N GLY A 83 -17.61 -9.27 22.76
CA GLY A 83 -17.57 -9.98 24.03
C GLY A 83 -16.15 -10.24 24.54
N THR A 84 -15.26 -10.76 23.67
CA THR A 84 -13.92 -11.21 24.08
C THR A 84 -12.82 -10.16 23.87
N LYS A 85 -13.10 -9.08 23.11
CA LYS A 85 -12.12 -8.07 22.62
C LYS A 85 -11.01 -8.64 21.73
N GLU A 86 -11.11 -9.91 21.33
CA GLU A 86 -10.18 -10.55 20.41
C GLU A 86 -10.28 -9.93 19.02
N ILE A 87 -9.14 -9.85 18.31
CA ILE A 87 -9.12 -9.36 16.94
C ILE A 87 -9.60 -10.49 16.03
N LEU A 88 -10.84 -10.36 15.53
CA LEU A 88 -11.43 -11.32 14.61
C LEU A 88 -10.83 -11.16 13.22
N ASN A 89 -10.75 -9.92 12.73
CA ASN A 89 -10.27 -9.63 11.38
C ASN A 89 -9.59 -8.26 11.33
N ARG A 90 -8.76 -8.07 10.31
CA ARG A 90 -8.23 -6.74 9.94
C ARG A 90 -8.35 -6.53 8.45
N TYR A 91 -8.50 -5.27 8.05
CA TYR A 91 -8.39 -4.88 6.65
C TYR A 91 -7.62 -3.57 6.52
N ILE A 92 -7.04 -3.37 5.35
CA ILE A 92 -6.28 -2.16 5.00
C ILE A 92 -7.03 -1.44 3.89
N SER A 93 -7.32 -0.16 4.09
CA SER A 93 -7.80 0.73 3.03
C SER A 93 -6.67 1.63 2.54
N ILE A 94 -6.65 1.89 1.23
CA ILE A 94 -5.76 2.88 0.61
C ILE A 94 -6.49 4.22 0.49
N PHE A 95 -5.80 5.33 0.70
CA PHE A 95 -6.35 6.64 0.39
C PHE A 95 -5.94 7.03 -1.02
N GLU A 96 -6.90 7.11 -1.93
CA GLU A 96 -6.72 7.86 -3.17
C GLU A 96 -6.68 9.35 -2.80
N LYS A 97 -5.51 9.87 -2.42
CA LYS A 97 -5.33 11.32 -2.55
C LYS A 97 -5.53 11.63 -4.04
N PRO A 98 -6.48 12.49 -4.41
CA PRO A 98 -6.68 12.83 -5.80
C PRO A 98 -5.35 13.39 -6.30
N ILE A 99 -4.86 12.81 -7.39
CA ILE A 99 -3.72 13.33 -8.13
C ILE A 99 -4.10 14.78 -8.43
N GLN A 100 -3.48 15.76 -7.75
CA GLN A 100 -3.56 17.15 -8.19
C GLN A 100 -2.63 17.29 -9.39
N GLU A 101 -3.06 16.70 -10.50
CA GLU A 101 -2.46 16.92 -11.80
C GLU A 101 -2.85 18.34 -12.20
N ASN A 102 -1.90 19.26 -12.11
CA ASN A 102 -2.07 20.60 -12.64
C ASN A 102 -1.99 20.54 -14.17
N LEU A 103 -3.06 20.05 -14.81
CA LEU A 103 -3.20 19.91 -16.27
C LEU A 103 -3.25 21.26 -17.01
N ASN A 104 -3.19 22.38 -16.28
CA ASN A 104 -3.18 23.73 -16.84
C ASN A 104 -1.81 24.20 -17.35
N ARG A 105 -0.77 23.36 -17.31
CA ARG A 105 0.56 23.74 -17.79
C ARG A 105 0.72 23.35 -19.28
N PRO A 106 1.13 24.27 -20.17
CA PRO A 106 1.35 23.95 -21.58
C PRO A 106 2.36 22.83 -21.74
N ILE A 107 2.07 21.86 -22.62
CA ILE A 107 2.91 20.67 -22.90
C ILE A 107 4.37 21.06 -23.21
N GLN A 108 4.58 22.22 -23.83
CA GLN A 108 5.91 22.76 -24.17
C GLN A 108 6.81 23.05 -22.96
N ALA A 109 6.25 23.29 -21.76
CA ALA A 109 7.02 23.53 -20.55
C ALA A 109 7.67 22.23 -20.02
N PHE A 110 7.05 21.07 -20.21
CA PHE A 110 7.58 19.78 -19.75
C PHE A 110 8.85 19.34 -20.46
N PHE A 111 9.04 19.77 -21.72
CA PHE A 111 10.25 19.44 -22.48
C PHE A 111 11.47 20.27 -22.09
N LYS A 112 11.27 21.45 -21.47
CA LYS A 112 12.38 22.30 -20.99
C LYS A 112 12.95 21.83 -19.66
N ASP A 113 12.13 21.22 -18.80
CA ASP A 113 12.56 20.74 -17.48
C ASP A 113 13.33 19.39 -17.55
N ASN A 114 13.32 18.72 -18.70
CA ASN A 114 13.99 17.44 -18.95
C ASN A 114 15.35 17.59 -19.67
N THR A 115 15.90 18.80 -19.75
CA THR A 115 17.25 19.08 -20.30
C THR A 115 18.14 19.63 -19.20
#